data_AF-A0A544QLX4-F1
#
_entry.id   AF-A0A544QLX4-F1
#
_cell.length_a   1.000
_cell.length_b   1.000
_cell.length_c   1.000
_cell.angle_alpha   90.00
_cell.angle_beta   90.00
_cell.angle_gamma   90.00
#
_symmetry.space_group_name_H-M   'P 1'
#
loop_
_entity.id
_entity.type
_entity.pdbx_description
1 polymer ?
#
loop_
_entity_poly.entity_id
_entity_poly.type
_entity_poly.pdbx_seq_one_letter_code
_entity_poly.pdbx_strand_id
1 'polypeptide(L)'
;MQTVTVQDGIRYGFKIMAYYLGVVIVGSAISSVGSGIAATGVRTGIRQDPNIGTILLGGAIAVVGLLMIFAGIFGALYKVIADSVAKGRVMSAGIN
;
A
#
# COMPACT_ATOMS: atom_id res chain seq x y z
N MET A 1 -3.13 8.35 -35.11
CA MET A 1 -2.39 8.20 -33.85
C MET A 1 -2.59 9.47 -33.04
N GLN A 2 -3.38 9.43 -31.96
CA GLN A 2 -3.43 10.57 -31.02
C GLN A 2 -2.17 10.48 -30.16
N THR A 3 -1.27 11.44 -30.33
CA THR A 3 -0.07 11.55 -29.50
C THR A 3 -0.50 11.81 -28.07
N VAL A 4 -0.17 10.87 -27.18
CA VAL A 4 -0.34 11.08 -25.74
C VAL A 4 0.47 12.32 -25.35
N THR A 5 -0.20 13.31 -24.80
CA THR A 5 0.48 14.51 -24.33
C THR A 5 1.24 14.16 -23.05
N VAL A 6 2.41 14.76 -22.86
CA VAL A 6 3.21 14.59 -21.62
C VAL A 6 2.36 14.92 -20.38
N GLN A 7 1.43 15.87 -20.53
CA GLN A 7 0.49 16.28 -19.49
C GLN A 7 -0.44 15.14 -19.04
N ASP A 8 -0.93 14.30 -19.98
CA ASP A 8 -1.79 13.15 -19.66
C ASP A 8 -1.01 12.07 -18.89
N GLY A 9 0.25 11.85 -19.25
CA GLY A 9 1.15 10.93 -18.55
C GLY A 9 1.41 11.38 -17.11
N ILE A 10 1.72 12.67 -16.92
CA ILE A 10 1.95 13.26 -15.59
C ILE A 10 0.68 13.16 -14.74
N ARG A 11 -0.48 13.53 -15.28
CA ARG A 11 -1.75 13.49 -14.54
C ARG A 11 -2.12 12.07 -14.11
N TYR A 12 -1.88 11.08 -14.97
CA TYR A 12 -2.10 9.68 -14.64
C TYR A 12 -1.12 9.19 -13.56
N GLY A 13 0.16 9.52 -13.68
CA GLY A 13 1.19 9.20 -12.68
C GLY A 13 0.84 9.74 -11.30
N PHE A 14 0.43 11.01 -11.21
CA PHE A 14 -0.03 11.62 -9.95
C PHE A 14 -1.25 10.91 -9.36
N LYS A 15 -2.19 10.45 -10.20
CA LYS A 15 -3.38 9.72 -9.74
C LYS A 15 -3.01 8.38 -9.10
N ILE A 16 -2.11 7.62 -9.72
CA ILE A 16 -1.62 6.36 -9.16
C ILE A 16 -0.77 6.60 -7.91
N MET A 17 0.05 7.65 -7.90
CA MET A 17 0.84 8.04 -6.74
C MET A 17 -0.05 8.43 -5.56
N ALA A 18 -1.10 9.21 -5.77
CA ALA A 18 -2.06 9.57 -4.72
C ALA A 18 -2.77 8.34 -4.15
N TYR A 19 -3.15 7.38 -5.01
CA TYR A 19 -3.70 6.10 -4.57
C TYR A 19 -2.71 5.34 -3.70
N TYR A 20 -1.46 5.19 -4.15
CA TYR A 20 -0.42 4.49 -3.39
C TYR A 20 -0.11 5.19 -2.06
N LEU A 21 -0.08 6.53 -2.05
CA LEU A 21 0.11 7.32 -0.83
C LEU A 21 -0.99 7.02 0.20
N GLY A 22 -2.25 6.90 -0.25
CA GLY A 22 -3.36 6.48 0.61
C GLY A 22 -3.13 5.09 1.21
N VAL A 23 -2.67 4.13 0.42
CA VAL A 23 -2.33 2.78 0.91
C VAL A 23 -1.17 2.83 1.91
N VAL A 24 -0.14 3.63 1.66
CA VAL A 24 0.99 3.82 2.59
C VAL A 24 0.52 4.39 3.91
N ILE A 25 -0.32 5.43 3.89
CA ILE A 25 -0.85 6.06 5.11
C ILE A 25 -1.64 5.04 5.94
N VAL A 26 -2.57 4.30 5.30
CA VAL A 26 -3.38 3.30 5.98
C VAL A 26 -2.53 2.16 6.53
N GLY A 27 -1.63 1.60 5.72
CA GLY A 27 -0.73 0.53 6.13
C GLY A 27 0.21 0.96 7.27
N SER A 28 0.72 2.19 7.22
CA SER A 28 1.57 2.76 8.27
C SER A 28 0.79 3.00 9.56
N ALA A 29 -0.47 3.44 9.49
CA ALA A 29 -1.34 3.60 10.65
C ALA A 29 -1.66 2.26 11.32
N ILE A 30 -1.96 1.22 10.53
CA ILE A 30 -2.15 -0.14 11.06
C ILE A 30 -0.84 -0.64 11.69
N SER A 31 0.28 -0.42 11.01
CA SER A 31 1.58 -0.88 11.48
C SER A 31 2.00 -0.21 12.78
N SER A 32 1.74 1.10 12.92
CA SER A 32 2.04 1.87 14.13
C SER A 32 1.15 1.46 15.30
N VAL A 33 -0.13 1.18 15.06
CA VAL A 33 -1.04 0.64 16.09
C VAL A 33 -0.55 -0.72 16.59
N GLY A 34 -0.21 -1.64 15.67
CA GLY A 34 0.34 -2.95 16.04
C GLY A 34 1.64 -2.83 16.84
N SER A 35 2.55 -1.97 16.41
CA SER A 35 3.81 -1.70 17.12
C SER A 35 3.57 -1.10 18.51
N GLY A 36 2.57 -0.21 18.64
CA GLY A 36 2.16 0.36 19.92
C GLY A 36 1.63 -0.69 20.89
N ILE A 37 0.80 -1.62 20.40
CA ILE A 37 0.31 -2.77 21.19
C ILE A 37 1.48 -3.68 21.60
N ALA A 38 2.40 -3.98 20.69
CA ALA A 38 3.57 -4.80 21.04
C ALA A 38 4.43 -4.12 22.12
N ALA A 39 4.61 -2.80 22.03
CA ALA A 39 5.38 -2.04 22.99
C ALA A 39 4.78 -2.03 24.40
N THR A 40 3.45 -2.06 24.56
CA THR A 40 2.82 -2.18 25.88
C THR A 40 3.05 -3.56 26.50
N GLY A 41 3.14 -4.61 25.68
CA GLY A 41 3.48 -5.97 26.14
C GLY A 41 4.93 -6.10 26.65
N VAL A 42 5.85 -5.26 26.15
CA VAL A 42 7.25 -5.19 26.62
C VAL A 42 7.40 -4.30 27.86
N ARG A 43 6.62 -3.21 27.93
CA ARG A 43 6.71 -2.22 29.01
C ARG A 43 5.78 -2.57 30.18
N THR A 44 5.97 -3.73 30.79
CA THR A 44 5.17 -4.19 31.92
C THR A 44 5.60 -3.59 33.29
N GLY A 45 6.48 -2.58 33.33
CA GLY A 45 6.89 -1.92 34.58
C GLY A 45 8.01 -2.65 35.33
N ILE A 46 8.47 -2.05 36.44
CA ILE A 46 9.62 -2.56 37.22
C ILE A 46 9.14 -3.79 38.01
N ARG A 47 9.46 -5.01 37.52
CA ARG A 47 9.23 -6.36 38.09
C ARG A 47 8.07 -7.19 37.53
N GLN A 48 7.49 -6.85 36.39
CA GLN A 48 6.44 -7.67 35.79
C GLN A 48 6.94 -8.35 34.52
N ASP A 49 6.73 -9.65 34.40
CA ASP A 49 7.18 -10.41 33.23
C ASP A 49 6.51 -9.90 31.95
N PRO A 50 7.25 -9.84 30.83
CA PRO A 50 6.72 -9.37 29.56
C PRO A 50 5.57 -10.26 29.09
N ASN A 51 4.49 -9.64 28.61
CA ASN A 51 3.35 -10.37 28.08
C ASN A 51 3.61 -10.75 26.62
N ILE A 52 4.15 -11.97 26.43
CA ILE A 52 4.48 -12.52 25.11
C ILE A 52 3.24 -12.55 24.19
N GLY A 53 2.04 -12.83 24.72
CA GLY A 53 0.81 -12.85 23.93
C GLY A 53 0.49 -11.48 23.31
N THR A 54 0.60 -10.41 24.10
CA THR A 54 0.39 -9.03 23.61
C THR A 54 1.46 -8.61 22.61
N ILE A 55 2.72 -9.02 22.84
CA ILE A 55 3.83 -8.75 21.92
C ILE A 55 3.59 -9.41 20.57
N LEU A 56 3.21 -10.69 20.55
CA LEU A 56 2.94 -11.43 19.32
C LEU A 56 1.73 -10.87 18.58
N LEU A 57 0.65 -10.54 19.28
CA LEU A 57 -0.53 -9.94 18.67
C LEU A 57 -0.22 -8.58 18.05
N GLY A 58 0.44 -7.70 18.79
CA GLY A 58 0.85 -6.39 18.29
C GLY A 58 1.82 -6.51 17.10
N GLY A 59 2.78 -7.42 17.19
CA GLY A 59 3.73 -7.72 16.10
C GLY A 59 3.03 -8.24 14.85
N ALA A 60 2.07 -9.16 14.98
CA ALA A 60 1.29 -9.67 13.86
C ALA A 60 0.50 -8.55 13.16
N ILE A 61 -0.17 -7.69 13.93
CA ILE A 61 -0.88 -6.52 13.39
C ILE A 61 0.10 -5.57 12.69
N ALA A 62 1.28 -5.36 13.27
CA ALA A 62 2.31 -4.50 12.69
C ALA A 62 2.77 -5.00 11.32
N VAL A 63 2.99 -6.32 11.20
CA VAL A 63 3.36 -7.01 9.97
C VAL A 63 2.25 -6.94 8.93
N VAL A 64 0.98 -7.12 9.32
CA VAL A 64 -0.15 -6.98 8.39
C VAL A 64 -0.19 -5.59 7.77
N GLY A 65 0.01 -4.53 8.57
CA GLY A 65 0.11 -3.17 8.04
C GLY A 65 1.24 -3.01 7.03
N LEU A 66 2.40 -3.60 7.31
CA LEU A 66 3.56 -3.59 6.40
C LEU A 66 3.28 -4.35 5.09
N LEU A 67 2.69 -5.54 5.18
CA LEU A 67 2.31 -6.37 4.03
C LEU A 67 1.28 -5.66 3.14
N MET A 68 0.37 -4.89 3.73
CA MET A 68 -0.59 -4.08 2.98
C MET A 68 0.10 -3.02 2.12
N ILE A 69 1.19 -2.39 2.61
CA ILE A 69 1.98 -1.44 1.83
C ILE A 69 2.61 -2.13 0.62
N PHE A 70 3.24 -3.29 0.83
CA PHE A 70 3.84 -4.07 -0.26
C PHE A 70 2.79 -4.52 -1.28
N ALA A 71 1.64 -5.02 -0.83
CA ALA A 71 0.51 -5.35 -1.70
C ALA A 71 0.02 -4.12 -2.49
N GLY A 72 0.03 -2.94 -1.88
CA GLY A 72 -0.24 -1.67 -2.53
C GLY A 72 0.69 -1.35 -3.70
N ILE A 73 2.00 -1.58 -3.54
CA ILE A 73 3.00 -1.39 -4.61
C ILE A 73 2.66 -2.31 -5.80
N PHE A 74 2.51 -3.61 -5.53
CA PHE A 74 2.22 -4.58 -6.58
C PHE A 74 0.88 -4.32 -7.26
N GLY A 75 -0.16 -3.93 -6.50
CA GLY A 75 -1.45 -3.54 -7.05
C GLY A 75 -1.39 -2.29 -7.93
N ALA A 76 -0.61 -1.28 -7.53
CA ALA A 76 -0.37 -0.08 -8.33
C ALA A 76 0.36 -0.41 -9.64
N LEU A 77 1.42 -1.21 -9.58
CA LEU A 77 2.15 -1.67 -10.77
C LEU A 77 1.25 -2.47 -11.73
N TYR A 78 0.49 -3.41 -11.19
CA TYR A 78 -0.48 -4.18 -11.98
C TYR A 78 -1.47 -3.26 -12.68
N LYS A 79 -2.02 -2.27 -11.96
CA LYS A 79 -2.99 -1.33 -12.53
C LYS A 79 -2.42 -0.50 -13.67
N VAL A 80 -1.18 -0.03 -13.55
CA VAL A 80 -0.51 0.72 -14.62
C VAL A 80 -0.40 -0.13 -15.89
N ILE A 81 -0.01 -1.40 -15.76
CA ILE A 81 0.10 -2.33 -16.89
C ILE A 81 -1.29 -2.61 -17.48
N ALA A 82 -2.27 -2.94 -16.64
CA ALA A 82 -3.63 -3.26 -17.06
C ALA A 82 -4.29 -2.09 -17.84
N ASP A 83 -4.17 -0.86 -17.33
CA ASP A 83 -4.72 0.34 -17.98
C ASP A 83 -4.02 0.62 -19.32
N SER A 84 -2.71 0.38 -19.40
CA SER A 84 -1.95 0.54 -20.64
C SER A 84 -2.38 -0.46 -21.71
N VAL A 85 -2.55 -1.73 -21.32
CA VAL A 85 -3.05 -2.79 -22.22
C VAL A 85 -4.48 -2.50 -22.67
N ALA A 86 -5.36 -2.08 -21.76
CA ALA A 86 -6.74 -1.74 -22.07
C ALA A 86 -6.82 -0.59 -23.10
N LYS A 87 -6.05 0.48 -22.89
CA LYS A 87 -5.96 1.60 -23.86
C LYS A 87 -5.45 1.13 -25.22
N GLY A 88 -4.42 0.27 -25.26
CA GLY A 88 -3.90 -0.30 -26.51
C GLY A 88 -4.96 -1.09 -27.29
N ARG A 89 -5.76 -1.91 -26.58
CA ARG A 89 -6.84 -2.70 -27.21
C ARG A 89 -7.94 -1.82 -27.79
N VAL A 90 -8.36 -0.77 -27.07
CA VAL A 90 -9.38 0.18 -27.55
C VAL A 90 -8.89 0.90 -28.81
N MET A 91 -7.63 1.34 -28.83
CA MET A 91 -7.05 1.97 -30.01
C MET A 91 -6.99 1.01 -31.20
N SER A 92 -6.67 -0.28 -31.00
CA SER A 92 -6.65 -1.25 -32.09
C SER A 92 -8.05 -1.60 -32.62
N ALA A 93 -9.08 -1.56 -31.77
CA ALA A 93 -10.45 -1.91 -32.16
C ALA A 93 -11.20 -0.77 -32.89
N GLY A 94 -10.78 0.48 -32.67
CA GLY A 94 -11.34 1.67 -33.35
C GLY A 94 -10.74 1.98 -34.72
N ILE A 95 -9.91 1.10 -35.29
CA ILE A 95 -9.33 1.22 -36.64
C ILE A 95 -10.09 0.30 -37.62
N ASN A 96 -11.42 0.21 -37.46
CA ASN A 96 -12.34 -0.35 -38.46
C ASN A 96 -13.34 0.74 -38.87
#